data_AF-A0A3B8WYV0-F1
#
_entry.id   AF-A0A3B8WYV0-F1
#
_cell.length_a   1.000
_cell.length_b   1.000
_cell.length_c   1.000
_cell.angle_alpha   90.00
_cell.angle_beta   90.00
_cell.angle_gamma   90.00
#
_symmetry.space_group_name_H-M   'P 1'
#
loop_
_entity.id
_entity.type
_entity.pdbx_description
1 polymer ?
#
loop_
_entity_poly.entity_id
_entity_poly.type
_entity_poly.pdbx_seq_one_letter_code
_entity_poly.pdbx_strand_id
1 'polypeptide(L)'
;AIEPVEHDSLHFETCYYPAIEYCIETGIDCYEAGAQGQHKLSRGFMPSTTHSVHWLANPQFSDAVADFLDEERREVAGYDSLLRDHAPFRSEP
;
A
#
# COMPACT_ATOMS: atom_id res chain seq x y z
N ALA A 1 -10.74 34.35 -12.54
CA ALA A 1 -9.78 33.69 -11.63
C ALA A 1 -10.49 32.50 -11.02
N ILE A 2 -9.79 31.41 -10.72
CA ILE A 2 -10.36 30.34 -9.89
C ILE A 2 -10.27 30.84 -8.46
N GLU A 3 -11.42 31.10 -7.82
CA GLU A 3 -11.47 31.47 -6.41
C GLU A 3 -11.13 30.22 -5.57
N PRO A 4 -10.21 30.31 -4.59
CA PRO A 4 -9.91 29.19 -3.72
C PRO A 4 -11.11 28.93 -2.80
N VAL A 5 -11.55 27.68 -2.76
CA VAL A 5 -12.62 27.22 -1.87
C VAL A 5 -12.02 26.27 -0.84
N GLU A 6 -12.29 26.50 0.44
CA GLU A 6 -11.80 25.68 1.54
C GLU A 6 -12.90 24.69 1.97
N HIS A 7 -12.56 23.41 1.92
CA HIS A 7 -13.47 22.31 2.23
C HIS A 7 -12.72 21.23 3.01
N ASP A 8 -13.29 20.82 4.14
CA ASP A 8 -12.74 19.74 4.98
C ASP A 8 -13.11 18.36 4.46
N SER A 9 -12.37 17.33 4.89
CA SER A 9 -12.68 15.91 4.66
C SER A 9 -12.69 15.44 3.20
N LEU A 10 -11.97 16.13 2.31
CA LEU A 10 -11.88 15.79 0.89
C LEU A 10 -10.77 14.77 0.52
N HIS A 11 -10.16 14.08 1.49
CA HIS A 11 -9.02 13.18 1.24
C HIS A 11 -9.35 12.11 0.19
N PHE A 12 -10.49 11.43 0.30
CA PHE A 12 -10.88 10.38 -0.65
C PHE A 12 -11.17 10.94 -2.05
N GLU A 13 -11.92 12.05 -2.11
CA GLU A 13 -12.30 12.70 -3.36
C GLU A 13 -11.08 13.26 -4.10
N THR A 14 -10.09 13.77 -3.39
CA THR A 14 -8.92 14.40 -4.03
C THR A 14 -7.79 13.40 -4.31
N CYS A 15 -7.70 12.32 -3.54
CA CYS A 15 -6.55 11.41 -3.61
C CYS A 15 -6.86 10.06 -4.27
N TYR A 16 -8.13 9.61 -4.30
CA TYR A 16 -8.46 8.25 -4.75
C TYR A 16 -9.53 8.21 -5.84
N TYR A 17 -10.72 8.77 -5.61
CA TYR A 17 -11.88 8.48 -6.46
C TYR A 17 -11.72 8.93 -7.92
N PRO A 18 -11.25 10.15 -8.25
CA PRO A 18 -11.09 10.57 -9.63
C PRO A 18 -10.07 9.73 -10.40
N ALA A 19 -9.00 9.29 -9.73
CA ALA A 19 -7.99 8.44 -10.35
C ALA A 19 -8.50 7.02 -10.60
N ILE A 20 -9.29 6.47 -9.67
CA ILE A 20 -9.96 5.18 -9.85
C ILE A 20 -10.97 5.24 -10.98
N GLU A 21 -11.80 6.29 -11.02
CA GLU A 21 -12.78 6.53 -12.09
C GLU A 21 -12.09 6.58 -13.45
N TYR A 22 -11.02 7.37 -13.56
CA TYR A 22 -10.20 7.42 -14.78
C TYR A 22 -9.66 6.05 -15.20
N CYS A 23 -9.17 5.24 -14.25
CA CYS A 23 -8.67 3.90 -14.57
C CYS A 23 -9.79 3.00 -15.12
N ILE A 24 -10.99 3.05 -14.52
CA ILE A 24 -12.16 2.30 -14.98
C ILE A 24 -12.58 2.75 -16.40
N GLU A 25 -12.69 4.06 -16.63
CA GLU A 25 -13.12 4.62 -17.91
C GLU A 25 -12.13 4.33 -19.05
N THR A 26 -10.83 4.25 -18.74
CA THR A 26 -9.77 4.03 -19.72
C THR A 26 -9.32 2.58 -19.84
N GLY A 27 -9.87 1.67 -19.04
CA GLY A 27 -9.51 0.25 -19.05
C GLY A 27 -8.11 -0.02 -18.49
N ILE A 28 -7.66 0.77 -17.52
CA ILE A 28 -6.44 0.50 -16.74
C ILE A 28 -6.82 -0.48 -15.62
N ASP A 29 -6.24 -1.67 -15.66
CA ASP A 29 -6.60 -2.77 -14.75
C ASP A 29 -6.11 -2.58 -13.30
N CYS A 30 -5.17 -1.66 -13.06
CA CYS A 30 -4.51 -1.52 -11.77
C CYS A 30 -4.33 -0.06 -11.37
N TYR A 31 -4.78 0.25 -10.15
CA TYR A 31 -4.54 1.52 -9.47
C TYR A 31 -3.81 1.27 -8.15
N GLU A 32 -2.68 1.95 -7.95
CA GLU A 32 -1.85 1.84 -6.75
C GLU A 32 -2.00 3.07 -5.85
N ALA A 33 -2.65 2.90 -4.70
CA ALA A 33 -2.96 3.96 -3.74
C ALA A 33 -1.79 4.38 -2.83
N GLY A 34 -0.54 4.06 -3.22
CA GLY A 34 0.67 4.34 -2.45
C GLY A 34 1.06 3.22 -1.46
N ALA A 35 1.95 3.53 -0.51
CA ALA A 35 2.37 2.62 0.57
C ALA A 35 1.53 2.80 1.85
N GLN A 36 1.72 1.96 2.87
CA GLN A 36 1.08 1.94 4.21
C GLN A 36 0.00 0.86 4.44
N GLY A 37 0.46 -0.36 4.76
CA GLY A 37 -0.33 -1.60 4.92
C GLY A 37 -1.68 -1.47 5.65
N GLN A 38 -1.70 -1.27 6.97
CA GLN A 38 -2.96 -1.21 7.74
C GLN A 38 -3.98 -0.18 7.22
N HIS A 39 -3.50 0.97 6.74
CA HIS A 39 -4.37 2.06 6.33
C HIS A 39 -5.02 1.77 4.97
N LYS A 40 -4.40 0.92 4.13
CA LYS A 40 -4.98 0.48 2.86
C LYS A 40 -6.34 -0.20 3.08
N LEU A 41 -6.46 -1.10 4.06
CA LEU A 41 -7.73 -1.80 4.33
C LEU A 41 -8.87 -0.82 4.62
N SER A 42 -8.63 0.15 5.51
CA SER A 42 -9.63 1.18 5.86
C SER A 42 -10.02 2.09 4.69
N ARG A 43 -9.18 2.13 3.64
CA ARG A 43 -9.37 2.92 2.43
C ARG A 43 -9.91 2.09 1.26
N GLY A 44 -10.22 0.80 1.47
CA GLY A 44 -10.75 -0.09 0.45
C GLY A 44 -9.69 -0.74 -0.45
N PHE A 45 -8.40 -0.67 -0.09
CA PHE A 45 -7.31 -1.29 -0.83
C PHE A 45 -6.72 -2.47 -0.09
N MET A 46 -6.28 -3.49 -0.83
CA MET A 46 -5.46 -4.55 -0.23
C MET A 46 -3.98 -4.14 -0.23
N PRO A 47 -3.25 -4.42 0.86
CA PRO A 47 -1.79 -4.38 0.80
C PRO A 47 -1.28 -5.46 -0.16
N SER A 48 -0.12 -5.19 -0.75
CA SER A 48 0.65 -6.15 -1.52
C SER A 48 2.10 -6.07 -1.06
N THR A 49 2.75 -7.22 -0.92
CA THR A 49 4.17 -7.26 -0.56
C THR A 49 4.99 -6.59 -1.65
N THR A 50 5.80 -5.61 -1.27
CA THR A 50 6.72 -4.91 -2.17
C THR A 50 8.15 -5.29 -1.83
N HIS A 51 8.98 -5.44 -2.87
CA HIS A 51 10.39 -5.74 -2.71
C HIS A 51 11.23 -4.55 -3.12
N SER A 52 12.35 -4.36 -2.43
CA SER A 52 13.35 -3.35 -2.77
C SER A 52 14.72 -4.01 -2.80
N VAL A 53 15.62 -3.46 -3.61
CA VAL A 53 16.97 -3.96 -3.80
C VAL A 53 17.93 -2.87 -3.37
N HIS A 54 18.81 -3.20 -2.43
CA HIS A 54 19.76 -2.26 -1.85
C HIS A 54 21.17 -2.81 -2.01
N TRP A 55 22.09 -1.95 -2.45
CA TRP A 55 23.51 -2.26 -2.42
C TRP A 55 24.16 -1.60 -1.21
N LEU A 56 24.87 -2.39 -0.42
CA LEU A 56 25.53 -1.95 0.81
C LEU A 56 27.03 -2.11 0.65
N ALA A 57 27.76 -0.98 0.66
CA ALA A 57 29.20 -0.95 0.39
C ALA A 57 30.04 -1.60 1.50
N ASN A 58 29.60 -1.50 2.76
CA ASN A 58 30.32 -2.03 3.90
C ASN A 58 29.85 -3.47 4.17
N PRO A 59 30.74 -4.49 4.07
CA PRO A 59 30.37 -5.88 4.29
C PRO A 59 29.74 -6.15 5.66
N GLN A 60 30.28 -5.57 6.74
CA GLN A 60 29.77 -5.78 8.09
C GLN A 60 28.35 -5.21 8.25
N PHE A 61 28.06 -4.10 7.57
CA PHE A 61 26.71 -3.54 7.58
C PHE A 61 25.76 -4.38 6.71
N SER A 62 26.24 -4.91 5.58
CA SER A 62 25.47 -5.83 4.75
C SER A 62 25.06 -7.08 5.52
N ASP A 63 25.99 -7.67 6.28
CA ASP A 63 25.73 -8.86 7.10
C ASP A 63 24.69 -8.56 8.19
N ALA A 64 24.85 -7.44 8.91
CA ALA A 64 23.89 -7.03 9.93
C ALA A 64 22.47 -6.80 9.38
N VAL A 65 22.35 -6.22 8.18
CA VAL A 65 21.06 -6.07 7.50
C VAL A 65 20.52 -7.42 7.07
N ALA A 66 21.35 -8.31 6.53
CA ALA A 66 20.91 -9.65 6.12
C ALA A 66 20.33 -10.46 7.29
N ASP A 67 21.00 -10.44 8.45
CA ASP A 67 20.55 -11.10 9.68
C ASP A 67 19.20 -10.57 10.15
N PHE A 68 19.01 -9.24 10.14
CA PHE A 68 17.72 -8.63 10.48
C PHE A 68 16.60 -9.03 9.51
N LEU A 69 16.90 -9.07 8.20
CA LEU A 69 15.92 -9.39 7.16
C LEU A 69 15.39 -10.84 7.28
N ASP A 70 16.13 -11.77 7.91
CA ASP A 70 15.63 -13.12 8.18
C ASP A 70 14.47 -13.15 9.19
N GLU A 71 14.46 -12.22 10.13
CA GLU A 71 13.36 -12.02 11.07
C GLU A 71 12.25 -11.19 10.45
N GLU A 72 12.59 -10.04 9.87
CA GLU A 72 11.62 -9.11 9.28
C GLU A 72 10.75 -9.79 8.21
N ARG A 73 11.33 -10.65 7.36
CA ARG A 73 10.55 -11.41 6.35
C ARG A 73 9.43 -12.26 6.96
N ARG A 74 9.69 -12.88 8.12
CA ARG A 74 8.69 -13.71 8.82
C ARG A 74 7.61 -12.83 9.42
N GLU A 75 7.98 -11.70 10.00
CA GLU A 75 7.04 -10.73 10.58
C GLU A 75 6.13 -10.12 9.51
N VAL A 76 6.71 -9.67 8.39
CA VAL A 76 5.96 -9.10 7.26
C VAL A 76 5.00 -10.12 6.67
N ALA A 77 5.42 -11.38 6.50
CA ALA A 77 4.55 -12.45 6.01
C ALA A 77 3.39 -12.74 6.98
N GLY A 78 3.65 -12.79 8.29
CA GLY A 78 2.61 -12.96 9.31
C GLY A 78 1.63 -11.79 9.34
N TYR A 79 2.14 -10.57 9.19
CA TYR A 79 1.33 -9.36 9.13
C TYR A 79 0.46 -9.29 7.87
N ASP A 80 0.99 -9.69 6.70
CA ASP A 80 0.21 -9.78 5.46
C ASP A 80 -0.95 -10.78 5.60
N SER A 81 -0.69 -11.95 6.21
CA SER A 81 -1.74 -12.94 6.50
C SER A 81 -2.85 -12.34 7.38
N LEU A 82 -2.46 -11.65 8.46
CA LEU A 82 -3.42 -11.01 9.36
C LEU A 82 -4.26 -9.94 8.64
N LEU A 83 -3.65 -9.11 7.78
CA LEU A 83 -4.39 -8.12 7.01
C LEU A 83 -5.35 -8.76 5.99
N ARG A 84 -4.99 -9.90 5.39
CA ARG A 84 -5.87 -10.64 4.48
C ARG A 84 -7.08 -11.24 5.20
N ASP A 85 -6.90 -11.75 6.41
CA ASP A 85 -8.02 -12.25 7.23
C ASP A 85 -9.02 -11.14 7.60
N HIS A 86 -8.58 -9.89 7.57
CA HIS A 86 -9.39 -8.68 7.76
C HIS A 86 -9.75 -7.96 6.47
N ALA A 87 -9.71 -8.65 5.31
CA ALA A 87 -10.07 -8.05 4.04
C ALA A 87 -11.48 -7.44 4.09
N PRO A 88 -11.69 -6.19 3.60
CA PRO A 88 -12.98 -5.51 3.64
C PRO A 88 -13.98 -6.04 2.60
N PHE A 89 -13.62 -7.09 1.85
CA PHE A 89 -14.41 -7.64 0.78
C PHE A 89 -15.29 -8.79 1.28
N ARG A 90 -16.49 -8.88 0.71
CA ARG A 90 -17.38 -10.02 0.96
C ARG A 90 -16.74 -11.27 0.36
N SER A 91 -16.62 -12.34 1.14
CA SER A 91 -16.30 -13.67 0.61
C SER A 91 -17.37 -14.06 -0.41
N GLU A 92 -16.96 -14.64 -1.55
CA GLU A 92 -17.93 -15.25 -2.46
C GLU A 92 -18.74 -16.33 -1.71
N PRO A 93 -20.06 -16.44 -1.97
CA PRO A 93 -20.91 -17.43 -1.32
C PRO A 93 -20.56 -18.88 -1.71
#